data_AF-A0A520MAQ1-F1
#
_entry.id   AF-A0A520MAQ1-F1
#
_cell.length_a   1.000
_cell.length_b   1.000
_cell.length_c   1.000
_cell.angle_alpha   90.00
_cell.angle_beta   90.00
_cell.angle_gamma   90.00
#
_symmetry.space_group_name_H-M   'P 1'
#
loop_
_entity.id
_entity.type
_entity.pdbx_description
1 polymer ?
#
loop_
_entity_poly.entity_id
_entity_poly.type
_entity_poly.pdbx_seq_one_letter_code
_entity_poly.pdbx_strand_id
1 'polypeptide(L)'
;MFKNIYISVSLIFFMHSISVAEKLGNGAVNSKPISVYILSGQSNMVGAGKVDGGSSRWGEQFLDPEVSVYEGVYDSEVDYDNLEPLKVLKLEKFGGTEPTPYPGGGTRVTRGFVKIKETGTYEFRPGYGGSMENVMEVGGKVVHRKEVGGEIFRTAIKLESGKKVPFKITYFTNDANGLGWIVRLDVPGTLTSLVNFKGMYPYLKNNKGQWIARDDVYYKGVIAAAGSRWLSADSGKIGPELGFGYILGNHHEEPVLILKASQGNRSLGWDFLPPGSKQYEFDGKIYAGYKQSPDTWDKGTEPKPINWYAGKQYDDCFGAAKKVLNNFDENFPHWKGRGYVIKGFAWWQGDKDRYNSGHANRYEKNLVHLINTLRNEFKAPDAKFVIGTLGQTSRGTSHKNEKLILNAQLAVDGEAGKYSQFKGNVSTVYTHPLSQGGASNSHYNGNAQTYMDIGLAMGKSMLNLLGGK
;
A
#
# COMPACT_ATOMS: atom_id res chain seq x y z
N MET A 1 -9.60 69.10 -53.06
CA MET A 1 -8.57 68.58 -53.97
C MET A 1 -7.82 67.49 -53.19
N PHE A 2 -7.87 66.24 -53.67
CA PHE A 2 -7.01 65.05 -53.36
C PHE A 2 -6.46 64.85 -51.94
N LYS A 3 -6.92 63.83 -51.20
CA LYS A 3 -6.47 62.41 -51.14
C LYS A 3 -5.24 62.16 -50.24
N ASN A 4 -5.48 61.24 -49.28
CA ASN A 4 -4.62 60.20 -48.71
C ASN A 4 -3.68 60.51 -47.52
N ILE A 5 -3.30 59.57 -46.63
CA ILE A 5 -3.74 58.27 -46.03
C ILE A 5 -2.73 58.07 -44.86
N TYR A 6 -3.11 57.39 -43.77
CA TYR A 6 -2.36 56.41 -42.93
C TYR A 6 -2.44 56.72 -41.42
N ILE A 7 -3.45 56.14 -40.74
CA ILE A 7 -3.37 54.92 -39.90
C ILE A 7 -2.40 55.07 -38.73
N SER A 8 -2.95 55.29 -37.55
CA SER A 8 -2.27 55.00 -36.28
C SER A 8 -3.15 54.04 -35.49
N VAL A 9 -2.66 52.81 -35.33
CA VAL A 9 -3.30 51.72 -34.59
C VAL A 9 -2.98 51.93 -33.11
N SER A 10 -3.95 52.41 -32.33
CA SER A 10 -3.92 52.25 -30.87
C SER A 10 -4.65 50.95 -30.51
N LEU A 11 -3.88 49.88 -30.41
CA LEU A 11 -4.34 48.61 -29.87
C LEU A 11 -4.35 48.73 -28.33
N ILE A 12 -5.52 48.95 -27.75
CA ILE A 12 -5.73 48.85 -26.30
C ILE A 12 -5.76 47.35 -25.96
N PHE A 13 -4.68 46.85 -25.36
CA PHE A 13 -4.67 45.55 -24.69
C PHE A 13 -5.51 45.65 -23.41
N PHE A 14 -6.79 45.25 -23.49
CA PHE A 14 -7.58 44.96 -22.29
C PHE A 14 -7.10 43.61 -21.72
N MET A 15 -6.39 43.67 -20.60
CA MET A 15 -6.07 42.49 -19.79
C MET A 15 -7.35 41.74 -19.44
N HIS A 16 -7.50 40.52 -19.96
CA HIS A 16 -8.40 39.53 -19.38
C HIS A 16 -7.70 38.93 -18.16
N SER A 17 -7.83 39.59 -17.01
CA SER A 17 -7.63 38.98 -15.71
C SER A 17 -8.80 38.03 -15.45
N ILE A 18 -8.75 36.84 -16.05
CA ILE A 18 -9.61 35.73 -15.62
C ILE A 18 -9.09 35.32 -14.25
N SER A 19 -9.85 35.70 -13.24
CA SER A 19 -9.70 35.24 -11.87
C SER A 19 -9.68 33.70 -11.87
N VAL A 20 -8.66 33.13 -11.24
CA VAL A 20 -8.51 31.69 -10.96
C VAL A 20 -9.67 31.14 -10.08
N ALA A 21 -10.62 31.98 -9.65
CA ALA A 21 -11.78 31.59 -8.86
C ALA A 21 -12.92 30.92 -9.67
N GLU A 22 -12.98 31.05 -11.00
CA GLU A 22 -14.11 30.50 -11.79
C GLU A 22 -13.88 29.07 -12.34
N LYS A 23 -12.71 28.47 -12.10
CA LYS A 23 -12.43 27.05 -12.42
C LYS A 23 -12.67 26.07 -11.27
N LEU A 24 -13.15 26.56 -10.13
CA LEU A 24 -13.78 25.73 -9.10
C LEU A 24 -15.27 25.63 -9.42
N GLY A 25 -15.58 24.93 -10.50
CA GLY A 25 -16.95 24.50 -10.76
C GLY A 25 -17.46 23.73 -9.53
N ASN A 26 -18.57 24.21 -8.98
CA ASN A 26 -19.43 23.52 -8.02
C ASN A 26 -19.79 22.11 -8.54
N GLY A 27 -18.87 21.15 -8.40
CA GLY A 27 -19.26 19.75 -8.28
C GLY A 27 -20.05 19.67 -6.99
N ALA A 28 -21.36 19.46 -7.08
CA ALA A 28 -22.21 19.28 -5.92
C ALA A 28 -21.51 18.30 -4.97
N VAL A 29 -21.11 18.78 -3.78
CA VAL A 29 -20.49 17.94 -2.76
C VAL A 29 -21.48 16.80 -2.52
N ASN A 30 -21.13 15.60 -3.00
CA ASN A 30 -22.00 14.44 -2.89
C ASN A 30 -22.31 14.26 -1.40
N SER A 31 -23.54 14.57 -1.00
CA SER A 31 -23.98 14.57 0.40
C SER A 31 -24.28 13.18 0.92
N LYS A 32 -24.21 12.15 0.06
CA LYS A 32 -24.42 10.76 0.44
C LYS A 32 -23.43 10.36 1.55
N PRO A 33 -23.86 9.55 2.53
CA PRO A 33 -22.97 8.96 3.53
C PRO A 33 -21.84 8.15 2.88
N ILE A 34 -20.69 8.07 3.55
CA ILE A 34 -19.53 7.33 3.06
C ILE A 34 -19.78 5.82 3.12
N SER A 35 -19.45 5.10 2.05
CA SER A 35 -19.55 3.64 2.02
C SER A 35 -18.33 3.00 2.69
N VAL A 36 -18.54 2.28 3.80
CA VAL A 36 -17.46 1.70 4.63
C VAL A 36 -17.35 0.20 4.41
N TYR A 37 -16.11 -0.27 4.21
CA TYR A 37 -15.76 -1.68 4.18
C TYR A 37 -14.68 -1.98 5.21
N ILE A 38 -14.95 -2.96 6.07
CA ILE A 38 -14.02 -3.36 7.13
C ILE A 38 -13.23 -4.58 6.68
N LEU A 39 -11.93 -4.40 6.53
CA LEU A 39 -10.98 -5.46 6.15
C LEU A 39 -10.31 -5.99 7.41
N SER A 40 -10.40 -7.29 7.67
CA SER A 40 -9.82 -7.90 8.87
C SER A 40 -9.22 -9.28 8.58
N GLY A 41 -8.37 -9.75 9.49
CA GLY A 41 -7.66 -11.01 9.34
C GLY A 41 -6.24 -10.93 9.88
N GLN A 42 -5.39 -11.85 9.42
CA GLN A 42 -4.00 -11.94 9.86
C GLN A 42 -3.01 -11.20 8.93
N SER A 43 -1.74 -11.59 8.94
CA SER A 43 -0.64 -10.98 8.17
C SER A 43 -0.92 -10.82 6.68
N ASN A 44 -1.68 -11.73 6.07
CA ASN A 44 -2.11 -11.62 4.67
C ASN A 44 -2.97 -10.36 4.44
N MET A 45 -3.87 -10.04 5.37
CA MET A 45 -4.69 -8.83 5.29
C MET A 45 -3.87 -7.56 5.58
N VAL A 46 -2.89 -7.64 6.49
CA VAL A 46 -1.97 -6.52 6.78
C VAL A 46 -1.30 -6.05 5.49
N GLY A 47 -0.82 -6.99 4.68
CA GLY A 47 -0.22 -6.73 3.38
C GLY A 47 1.31 -6.73 3.43
N ALA A 48 1.91 -7.51 2.54
CA ALA A 48 3.37 -7.60 2.40
C ALA A 48 3.82 -7.61 0.93
N GLY A 49 2.92 -7.35 -0.01
CA GLY A 49 3.23 -7.25 -1.43
C GLY A 49 4.22 -6.11 -1.66
N LYS A 50 5.39 -6.43 -2.19
CA LYS A 50 6.47 -5.45 -2.40
C LYS A 50 6.12 -4.54 -3.57
N VAL A 51 6.20 -3.23 -3.36
CA VAL A 51 5.98 -2.27 -4.46
C VAL A 51 7.14 -2.29 -5.44
N ASP A 52 8.37 -2.38 -4.96
CA ASP A 52 9.60 -2.42 -5.76
C ASP A 52 10.64 -3.38 -5.14
N GLY A 53 11.85 -3.42 -5.68
CA GLY A 53 12.96 -4.25 -5.20
C GLY A 53 13.51 -3.86 -3.83
N GLY A 54 12.98 -2.82 -3.19
CA GLY A 54 13.53 -2.20 -2.01
C GLY A 54 14.42 -1.03 -2.38
N SER A 55 14.30 0.04 -1.59
CA SER A 55 15.14 1.23 -1.71
C SER A 55 16.33 1.11 -0.77
N SER A 56 17.55 1.31 -1.30
CA SER A 56 18.76 1.41 -0.50
C SER A 56 19.33 2.82 -0.61
N ARG A 57 19.89 3.31 0.50
CA ARG A 57 20.70 4.54 0.46
C ARG A 57 21.90 4.31 -0.44
N TRP A 58 22.39 5.39 -1.02
CA TRP A 58 23.68 5.39 -1.72
C TRP A 58 24.81 4.95 -0.78
N GLY A 59 25.84 4.34 -1.36
CA GLY A 59 26.97 3.77 -0.65
C GLY A 59 27.99 3.23 -1.65
N GLU A 60 28.50 2.02 -1.42
CA GLU A 60 29.60 1.39 -2.18
C GLU A 60 29.42 1.33 -3.70
N GLN A 61 28.18 1.41 -4.20
CA GLN A 61 27.91 1.43 -5.63
C GLN A 61 28.36 2.74 -6.31
N PHE A 62 28.60 3.81 -5.56
CA PHE A 62 29.13 5.08 -6.07
C PHE A 62 30.63 5.14 -5.82
N LEU A 63 31.38 5.29 -6.91
CA LEU A 63 32.84 5.21 -6.96
C LEU A 63 33.42 6.56 -7.33
N ASP A 64 34.52 6.89 -6.66
CA ASP A 64 35.31 8.09 -6.89
C ASP A 64 34.48 9.38 -6.96
N PRO A 65 33.51 9.61 -6.04
CA PRO A 65 32.67 10.80 -6.10
C PRO A 65 33.45 12.05 -5.70
N GLU A 66 33.27 13.13 -6.44
CA GLU A 66 33.80 14.45 -6.14
C GLU A 66 32.75 15.52 -6.36
N VAL A 67 32.83 16.61 -5.61
CA VAL A 67 31.99 17.79 -5.80
C VAL A 67 32.85 18.98 -6.19
N SER A 68 32.44 19.63 -7.28
CA SER A 68 32.99 20.88 -7.79
C SER A 68 32.06 22.04 -7.39
N VAL A 69 32.65 23.15 -6.96
CA VAL A 69 31.94 24.40 -6.65
C VAL A 69 32.27 25.43 -7.73
N TYR A 70 31.24 26.04 -8.30
CA TYR A 70 31.34 27.08 -9.32
C TYR A 70 30.77 28.39 -8.80
N GLU A 71 31.27 29.51 -9.29
CA GLU A 71 30.79 30.83 -8.89
C GLU A 71 29.30 31.03 -9.24
N GLY A 72 28.60 31.80 -8.40
CA GLY A 72 27.21 32.19 -8.64
C GLY A 72 26.16 31.13 -8.29
N VAL A 73 24.90 31.54 -8.42
CA VAL A 73 23.74 30.64 -8.31
C VAL A 73 23.60 29.78 -9.57
N TYR A 74 22.79 28.72 -9.50
CA TYR A 74 22.56 27.86 -10.66
C TYR A 74 21.97 28.65 -11.83
N ASP A 75 22.52 28.42 -13.02
CA ASP A 75 22.07 28.97 -14.31
C ASP A 75 21.93 27.81 -15.30
N SER A 76 20.78 27.70 -15.97
CA SER A 76 20.48 26.63 -16.92
C SER A 76 21.25 26.74 -18.23
N GLU A 77 21.72 27.94 -18.58
CA GLU A 77 22.46 28.21 -19.82
C GLU A 77 23.97 27.95 -19.68
N VAL A 78 24.43 27.70 -18.45
CA VAL A 78 25.85 27.48 -18.15
C VAL A 78 26.21 26.01 -18.28
N ASP A 79 27.21 25.74 -19.14
CA ASP A 79 27.85 24.44 -19.20
C ASP A 79 28.99 24.33 -18.17
N TYR A 80 28.64 23.87 -16.98
CA TYR A 80 29.58 23.66 -15.89
C TYR A 80 30.67 22.61 -16.19
N ASP A 81 30.53 21.79 -17.23
CA ASP A 81 31.59 20.84 -17.63
C ASP A 81 32.76 21.57 -18.35
N ASN A 82 32.53 22.79 -18.84
CA ASN A 82 33.52 23.62 -19.54
C ASN A 82 34.10 24.77 -18.68
N LEU A 83 33.77 24.81 -17.39
CA LEU A 83 34.25 25.83 -16.46
C LEU A 83 35.32 25.29 -15.51
N GLU A 84 36.22 26.17 -15.08
CA GLU A 84 37.16 25.89 -13.99
C GLU A 84 36.45 26.06 -12.63
N PRO A 85 36.45 25.03 -11.75
CA PRO A 85 35.79 25.13 -10.46
C PRO A 85 36.63 25.92 -9.45
N LEU A 86 35.96 26.71 -8.61
CA LEU A 86 36.59 27.41 -7.47
C LEU A 86 37.17 26.44 -6.45
N LYS A 87 36.53 25.28 -6.29
CA LYS A 87 36.95 24.23 -5.37
C LYS A 87 36.51 22.87 -5.89
N VAL A 88 37.38 21.88 -5.72
CA VAL A 88 37.06 20.46 -5.90
C VAL A 88 37.30 19.75 -4.58
N LEU A 89 36.32 18.96 -4.14
CA LEU A 89 36.43 18.13 -2.96
C LEU A 89 36.13 16.67 -3.32
N LYS A 90 37.10 15.79 -3.09
CA LYS A 90 36.88 14.35 -3.11
C LYS A 90 36.01 13.94 -1.93
N LEU A 91 34.97 13.16 -2.18
CA LEU A 91 34.00 12.76 -1.17
C LEU A 91 34.36 11.35 -0.66
N GLU A 92 34.97 11.28 0.53
CA GLU A 92 35.33 10.00 1.16
C GLU A 92 34.09 9.16 1.50
N LYS A 93 32.99 9.81 1.89
CA LYS A 93 31.69 9.18 2.15
C LYS A 93 30.64 9.80 1.25
N PHE A 94 30.00 8.98 0.43
CA PHE A 94 28.87 9.37 -0.42
C PHE A 94 27.66 8.50 -0.12
N GLY A 95 26.54 9.14 0.26
CA GLY A 95 25.38 8.46 0.82
C GLY A 95 25.54 8.10 2.31
N GLY A 96 24.92 7.00 2.73
CA GLY A 96 24.93 6.55 4.13
C GLY A 96 24.12 7.41 5.09
N THR A 97 24.51 7.41 6.37
CA THR A 97 23.91 8.26 7.43
C THR A 97 24.68 9.56 7.63
N GLU A 98 25.96 9.58 7.27
CA GLU A 98 26.90 10.69 7.49
C GLU A 98 27.77 10.90 6.23
N PRO A 99 27.21 11.43 5.14
CA PRO A 99 27.99 11.75 3.94
C PRO A 99 28.99 12.88 4.23
N THR A 100 30.07 12.94 3.47
CA THR A 100 31.01 14.07 3.51
C THR A 100 30.27 15.38 3.22
N PRO A 101 30.30 16.38 4.12
CA PRO A 101 29.66 17.67 3.89
C PRO A 101 30.23 18.38 2.67
N TYR A 102 29.36 19.00 1.89
CA TYR A 102 29.80 19.76 0.71
C TYR A 102 30.40 21.10 1.14
N PRO A 103 31.38 21.63 0.41
CA PRO A 103 31.80 23.01 0.61
C PRO A 103 30.62 23.95 0.34
N GLY A 104 30.52 25.01 1.14
CA GLY A 104 29.54 26.07 0.91
C GLY A 104 29.89 26.96 -0.28
N GLY A 105 28.94 27.81 -0.66
CA GLY A 105 29.06 28.76 -1.77
C GLY A 105 28.72 28.15 -3.12
N GLY A 106 28.29 29.00 -4.05
CA GLY A 106 28.24 28.68 -5.47
C GLY A 106 27.28 27.56 -5.88
N THR A 107 27.36 27.22 -7.17
CA THR A 107 26.68 26.05 -7.75
C THR A 107 27.52 24.81 -7.51
N ARG A 108 26.90 23.73 -7.02
CA ARG A 108 27.58 22.45 -6.78
C ARG A 108 27.24 21.46 -7.86
N VAL A 109 28.27 20.83 -8.43
CA VAL A 109 28.14 19.72 -9.36
C VAL A 109 28.93 18.54 -8.84
N THR A 110 28.25 17.42 -8.63
CA THR A 110 28.87 16.18 -8.16
C THR A 110 29.03 15.21 -9.31
N ARG A 111 30.23 14.66 -9.47
CA ARG A 111 30.57 13.68 -10.52
C ARG A 111 31.19 12.44 -9.92
N GLY A 112 31.18 11.35 -10.66
CA GLY A 112 31.81 10.09 -10.30
C GLY A 112 31.27 8.96 -11.17
N PHE A 113 31.37 7.73 -10.67
CA PHE A 113 30.84 6.55 -11.35
C PHE A 113 29.87 5.78 -10.48
N VAL A 114 28.86 5.17 -11.09
CA VAL A 114 28.04 4.13 -10.45
C VAL A 114 28.43 2.76 -11.01
N LYS A 115 28.59 1.77 -10.14
CA LYS A 115 28.82 0.37 -10.46
C LYS A 115 27.90 -0.52 -9.63
N ILE A 116 26.92 -1.11 -10.29
CA ILE A 116 25.94 -2.01 -9.70
C ILE A 116 26.45 -3.46 -9.63
N LYS A 117 25.96 -4.20 -8.63
CA LYS A 117 26.28 -5.62 -8.42
C LYS A 117 25.44 -6.56 -9.28
N GLU A 118 24.21 -6.18 -9.65
CA GLU A 118 23.25 -7.03 -10.36
C GLU A 118 22.68 -6.33 -11.59
N THR A 119 22.73 -6.94 -12.77
CA THR A 119 22.13 -6.35 -13.98
C THR A 119 20.63 -6.14 -13.78
N GLY A 120 20.14 -4.96 -14.13
CA GLY A 120 18.72 -4.63 -13.99
C GLY A 120 18.36 -3.19 -14.35
N THR A 121 17.12 -2.85 -14.08
CA THR A 121 16.53 -1.52 -14.30
C THR A 121 16.41 -0.79 -12.98
N TYR A 122 16.99 0.41 -12.91
CA TYR A 122 17.17 1.18 -11.69
C TYR A 122 16.54 2.57 -11.78
N GLU A 123 16.00 3.04 -10.66
CA GLU A 123 15.61 4.43 -10.43
C GLU A 123 16.57 5.07 -9.43
N PHE A 124 17.01 6.29 -9.72
CA PHE A 124 17.82 7.10 -8.82
C PHE A 124 16.95 8.18 -8.16
N ARG A 125 17.17 8.38 -6.86
CA ARG A 125 16.47 9.36 -6.04
C ARG A 125 17.53 10.25 -5.34
N PRO A 126 18.17 11.17 -6.07
CA PRO A 126 19.17 12.08 -5.52
C PRO A 126 18.55 13.08 -4.53
N GLY A 127 19.21 13.26 -3.40
CA GLY A 127 18.89 14.26 -2.38
C GLY A 127 17.79 13.88 -1.39
N TYR A 128 17.69 14.67 -0.32
CA TYR A 128 16.66 14.64 0.71
C TYR A 128 16.30 16.07 1.10
N GLY A 129 15.01 16.39 1.18
CA GLY A 129 14.57 17.77 1.43
C GLY A 129 14.92 18.70 0.26
N GLY A 130 15.49 19.87 0.55
CA GLY A 130 15.86 20.86 -0.47
C GLY A 130 16.94 20.39 -1.45
N SER A 131 17.78 19.42 -1.08
CA SER A 131 18.81 18.89 -1.99
C SER A 131 18.25 18.03 -3.13
N MET A 132 16.95 17.69 -3.09
CA MET A 132 16.26 17.02 -4.18
C MET A 132 16.07 17.90 -5.41
N GLU A 133 16.23 19.23 -5.27
CA GLU A 133 16.18 20.21 -6.34
C GLU A 133 17.50 20.18 -7.11
N ASN A 134 17.56 19.23 -8.03
CA ASN A 134 18.72 18.92 -8.84
C ASN A 134 18.28 18.24 -10.14
N VAL A 135 19.22 18.17 -11.08
CA VAL A 135 19.21 17.22 -12.19
C VAL A 135 20.31 16.19 -11.95
N MET A 136 19.96 14.91 -12.10
CA MET A 136 20.92 13.82 -12.11
C MET A 136 20.94 13.14 -13.45
N GLU A 137 22.15 12.97 -13.99
CA GLU A 137 22.44 12.20 -15.18
C GLU A 137 23.23 10.95 -14.83
N VAL A 138 22.92 9.83 -15.50
CA VAL A 138 23.70 8.58 -15.43
C VAL A 138 23.93 8.09 -16.84
N GLY A 139 25.19 7.92 -17.24
CA GLY A 139 25.56 7.56 -18.61
C GLY A 139 25.05 8.54 -19.66
N GLY A 140 25.03 9.85 -19.32
CA GLY A 140 24.53 10.92 -20.19
C GLY A 140 23.00 10.98 -20.34
N LYS A 141 22.24 10.21 -19.54
CA LYS A 141 20.77 10.25 -19.53
C LYS A 141 20.28 10.90 -18.26
N VAL A 142 19.37 11.87 -18.37
CA VAL A 142 18.66 12.45 -17.22
C VAL A 142 17.78 11.38 -16.57
N VAL A 143 18.11 10.99 -15.34
CA VAL A 143 17.40 9.97 -14.55
C VAL A 143 16.57 10.56 -13.42
N HIS A 144 16.87 11.80 -13.01
CA HIS A 144 16.05 12.57 -12.07
C HIS A 144 16.12 14.05 -12.44
N ARG A 145 15.00 14.75 -12.33
CA ARG A 145 14.94 16.21 -12.38
C ARG A 145 13.85 16.72 -11.46
N LYS A 146 14.18 17.70 -10.63
CA LYS A 146 13.21 18.49 -9.86
C LYS A 146 13.64 19.94 -9.90
N GLU A 147 12.84 20.78 -10.54
CA GLU A 147 13.03 22.24 -10.51
C GLU A 147 12.78 22.79 -9.10
N VAL A 148 13.26 24.00 -8.83
CA VAL A 148 13.01 24.68 -7.54
C VAL A 148 11.51 24.84 -7.32
N GLY A 149 10.98 24.25 -6.24
CA GLY A 149 9.54 24.21 -5.96
C GLY A 149 8.70 23.36 -6.94
N GLY A 150 9.33 22.68 -7.89
CA GLY A 150 8.65 21.88 -8.93
C GLY A 150 8.36 20.43 -8.54
N GLU A 151 7.64 19.74 -9.43
CA GLU A 151 7.42 18.30 -9.33
C GLU A 151 8.69 17.49 -9.65
N ILE A 152 8.77 16.29 -9.08
CA ILE A 152 9.85 15.35 -9.36
C ILE A 152 9.53 14.51 -10.59
N PHE A 153 10.45 14.48 -11.54
CA PHE A 153 10.44 13.57 -12.68
C PHE A 153 11.60 12.58 -12.57
N ARG A 154 11.32 11.30 -12.79
CA ARG A 154 12.32 10.24 -12.76
C ARG A 154 12.17 9.32 -13.95
N THR A 155 13.30 8.97 -14.53
CA THR A 155 13.38 8.05 -15.66
C THR A 155 14.27 6.89 -15.25
N ALA A 156 13.75 5.67 -15.40
CA ALA A 156 14.50 4.47 -15.10
C ALA A 156 15.64 4.25 -16.11
N ILE A 157 16.73 3.64 -15.66
CA ILE A 157 17.88 3.30 -16.49
C ILE A 157 18.29 1.84 -16.32
N LYS A 158 18.60 1.17 -17.43
CA LYS A 158 19.17 -0.17 -17.40
C LYS A 158 20.67 -0.09 -17.17
N LEU A 159 21.17 -0.83 -16.19
CA LEU A 159 22.60 -0.93 -15.87
C LEU A 159 23.05 -2.39 -15.93
N GLU A 160 24.29 -2.61 -16.33
CA GLU A 160 24.94 -3.92 -16.41
C GLU A 160 25.85 -4.15 -15.21
N SER A 161 25.77 -5.34 -14.60
CA SER A 161 26.60 -5.71 -13.47
C SER A 161 28.07 -5.51 -13.79
N GLY A 162 28.81 -4.93 -12.84
CA GLY A 162 30.26 -4.77 -12.96
C GLY A 162 30.73 -3.58 -13.79
N LYS A 163 29.86 -2.98 -14.60
CA LYS A 163 30.21 -1.84 -15.47
C LYS A 163 30.24 -0.54 -14.67
N LYS A 164 31.30 0.26 -14.85
CA LYS A 164 31.36 1.64 -14.36
C LYS A 164 30.61 2.54 -15.35
N VAL A 165 29.63 3.29 -14.85
CA VAL A 165 28.84 4.24 -15.63
C VAL A 165 28.98 5.62 -14.99
N PRO A 166 29.36 6.68 -15.73
CA PRO A 166 29.52 8.01 -15.13
C PRO A 166 28.17 8.54 -14.63
N PHE A 167 28.18 9.29 -13.54
CA PHE A 167 27.03 10.09 -13.10
C PHE A 167 27.43 11.55 -12.89
N LYS A 168 26.45 12.44 -13.03
CA LYS A 168 26.56 13.87 -12.74
C LYS A 168 25.30 14.31 -12.00
N ILE A 169 25.45 15.13 -10.96
CA ILE A 169 24.34 15.78 -10.25
C ILE A 169 24.63 17.28 -10.22
N THR A 170 23.77 18.08 -10.82
CA THR A 170 23.83 19.54 -10.73
C THR A 170 22.72 20.01 -9.79
N TYR A 171 23.10 20.61 -8.67
CA TYR A 171 22.15 21.08 -7.66
C TYR A 171 21.74 22.51 -7.94
N PHE A 172 20.45 22.79 -7.78
CA PHE A 172 19.86 24.10 -8.08
C PHE A 172 19.84 25.03 -6.87
N THR A 173 20.15 24.52 -5.67
CA THR A 173 20.02 25.25 -4.40
C THR A 173 21.23 25.11 -3.50
N ASN A 174 21.25 25.89 -2.41
CA ASN A 174 22.29 25.85 -1.38
C ASN A 174 22.20 24.62 -0.44
N ASP A 175 21.22 23.74 -0.65
CA ASP A 175 21.03 22.55 0.18
C ASP A 175 21.79 21.30 -0.31
N ALA A 176 22.52 21.39 -1.42
CA ALA A 176 23.27 20.29 -2.04
C ALA A 176 24.03 19.43 -1.03
N ASN A 177 23.85 18.12 -1.13
CA ASN A 177 24.52 17.12 -0.31
C ASN A 177 24.59 15.78 -1.04
N GLY A 178 25.53 14.92 -0.63
CA GLY A 178 25.74 13.61 -1.25
C GLY A 178 24.77 12.52 -0.79
N LEU A 179 23.53 12.84 -0.41
CA LEU A 179 22.53 11.85 -0.05
C LEU A 179 21.71 11.43 -1.26
N GLY A 180 21.23 10.19 -1.24
CA GLY A 180 20.27 9.71 -2.21
C GLY A 180 19.96 8.24 -2.03
N TRP A 181 19.01 7.75 -2.83
CA TRP A 181 18.60 6.36 -2.86
C TRP A 181 18.66 5.79 -4.27
N ILE A 182 18.86 4.47 -4.35
CA ILE A 182 18.73 3.71 -5.59
C ILE A 182 17.69 2.61 -5.35
N VAL A 183 16.88 2.33 -6.37
CA VAL A 183 15.83 1.31 -6.32
C VAL A 183 15.91 0.44 -7.55
N ARG A 184 15.84 -0.88 -7.39
CA ARG A 184 15.70 -1.82 -8.50
C ARG A 184 14.22 -2.02 -8.82
N LEU A 185 13.82 -1.74 -10.06
CA LEU A 185 12.42 -1.70 -10.47
C LEU A 185 11.92 -3.02 -11.08
N ASP A 186 12.83 -3.84 -11.63
CA ASP A 186 12.52 -5.04 -12.41
C ASP A 186 12.56 -6.34 -11.61
N VAL A 187 12.50 -6.26 -10.28
CA VAL A 187 12.47 -7.44 -9.42
C VAL A 187 11.17 -8.22 -9.65
N PRO A 188 11.23 -9.51 -10.06
CA PRO A 188 10.04 -10.30 -10.33
C PRO A 188 9.07 -10.36 -9.14
N GLY A 189 7.77 -10.25 -9.42
CA GLY A 189 6.72 -10.31 -8.42
C GLY A 189 6.51 -9.02 -7.62
N THR A 190 7.27 -7.95 -7.86
CA THR A 190 7.00 -6.61 -7.29
C THR A 190 5.95 -5.88 -8.12
N LEU A 191 5.20 -4.95 -7.49
CA LEU A 191 4.15 -4.22 -8.19
C LEU A 191 4.71 -3.40 -9.36
N THR A 192 5.86 -2.77 -9.18
CA THR A 192 6.55 -2.01 -10.21
C THR A 192 6.87 -2.89 -11.41
N SER A 193 7.37 -4.11 -11.19
CA SER A 193 7.72 -4.98 -12.33
C SER A 193 6.49 -5.48 -13.09
N LEU A 194 5.40 -5.76 -12.39
CA LEU A 194 4.12 -6.15 -12.98
C LEU A 194 3.53 -5.01 -13.82
N VAL A 195 3.56 -3.79 -13.30
CA VAL A 195 2.96 -2.62 -13.97
C VAL A 195 3.82 -2.14 -15.12
N ASN A 196 5.10 -1.86 -14.87
CA ASN A 196 5.95 -1.20 -15.85
C ASN A 196 6.44 -2.14 -16.95
N PHE A 197 6.60 -3.44 -16.67
CA PHE A 197 7.22 -4.38 -17.63
C PHE A 197 6.28 -5.48 -18.10
N LYS A 198 5.16 -5.75 -17.42
CA LYS A 198 4.15 -6.73 -17.85
C LYS A 198 2.81 -6.13 -18.26
N GLY A 199 2.63 -4.81 -18.14
CA GLY A 199 1.38 -4.12 -18.49
C GLY A 199 0.19 -4.48 -17.61
N MET A 200 0.43 -5.06 -16.42
CA MET A 200 -0.63 -5.39 -15.48
C MET A 200 -1.04 -4.17 -14.66
N TYR A 201 -2.31 -4.04 -14.29
CA TYR A 201 -2.82 -2.94 -13.45
C TYR A 201 -2.44 -1.53 -13.95
N PRO A 202 -2.59 -1.21 -15.25
CA PRO A 202 -2.11 0.06 -15.82
C PRO A 202 -2.76 1.28 -15.18
N TYR A 203 -3.96 1.13 -14.62
CA TYR A 203 -4.71 2.16 -13.89
C TYR A 203 -4.02 2.65 -12.61
N LEU A 204 -2.95 2.00 -12.15
CA LEU A 204 -2.19 2.46 -10.97
C LEU A 204 -1.18 3.57 -11.28
N LYS A 205 -0.95 3.87 -12.55
CA LYS A 205 0.02 4.87 -13.01
C LYS A 205 -0.65 5.96 -13.83
N ASN A 206 -0.19 7.20 -13.69
CA ASN A 206 -0.55 8.28 -14.61
C ASN A 206 0.28 8.19 -15.91
N ASN A 207 -0.02 9.06 -16.87
CA ASN A 207 0.73 9.18 -18.13
C ASN A 207 2.22 9.55 -17.94
N LYS A 208 2.61 10.09 -16.77
CA LYS A 208 4.00 10.36 -16.38
C LYS A 208 4.69 9.15 -15.73
N GLY A 209 4.03 7.99 -15.62
CA GLY A 209 4.58 6.80 -14.99
C GLY A 209 4.71 6.87 -13.46
N GLN A 210 4.02 7.82 -12.81
CA GLN A 210 3.97 7.97 -11.35
C GLN A 210 2.78 7.21 -10.76
N TRP A 211 2.92 6.68 -9.53
CA TRP A 211 1.81 6.07 -8.82
C TRP A 211 0.73 7.11 -8.54
N ILE A 212 -0.53 6.76 -8.82
CA ILE A 212 -1.66 7.64 -8.50
C ILE A 212 -2.31 7.22 -7.18
N ALA A 213 -2.74 8.21 -6.41
CA ALA A 213 -3.68 8.01 -5.32
C ALA A 213 -5.10 8.18 -5.87
N ARG A 214 -6.03 7.33 -5.39
CA ARG A 214 -7.46 7.51 -5.64
C ARG A 214 -8.00 8.65 -4.81
N ASP A 215 -8.80 9.53 -5.40
CA ASP A 215 -9.46 10.66 -4.73
C ASP A 215 -10.88 10.34 -4.24
N ASP A 216 -11.32 9.11 -4.44
CA ASP A 216 -12.64 8.58 -4.05
C ASP A 216 -12.55 7.34 -3.15
N VAL A 217 -11.36 6.80 -2.90
CA VAL A 217 -11.15 5.68 -1.98
C VAL A 217 -10.12 6.06 -0.93
N TYR A 218 -10.56 6.17 0.32
CA TYR A 218 -9.72 6.51 1.46
C TYR A 218 -9.38 5.25 2.26
N TYR A 219 -8.11 5.11 2.64
CA TYR A 219 -7.60 4.04 3.47
C TYR A 219 -7.39 4.52 4.91
N LYS A 220 -7.91 3.74 5.87
CA LYS A 220 -7.61 3.86 7.30
C LYS A 220 -7.17 2.51 7.85
N GLY A 221 -5.90 2.38 8.22
CA GLY A 221 -5.37 1.21 8.92
C GLY A 221 -5.32 1.43 10.43
N VAL A 222 -5.71 0.43 11.22
CA VAL A 222 -5.59 0.39 12.68
C VAL A 222 -4.89 -0.90 13.13
N ILE A 223 -4.28 -0.85 14.32
CA ILE A 223 -3.45 -1.92 14.93
C ILE A 223 -2.14 -2.18 14.17
N ALA A 224 -2.21 -2.65 12.93
CA ALA A 224 -1.08 -2.82 12.03
C ALA A 224 -1.37 -2.19 10.67
N ALA A 225 -0.31 -2.00 9.86
CA ALA A 225 -0.38 -1.21 8.63
C ALA A 225 -1.09 0.15 8.85
N ALA A 226 -0.83 0.78 10.00
CA ALA A 226 -1.48 2.02 10.40
C ALA A 226 -1.24 3.12 9.36
N GLY A 227 -2.26 3.92 9.10
CA GLY A 227 -2.19 4.99 8.12
C GLY A 227 -3.55 5.60 7.85
N SER A 228 -3.56 6.82 7.33
CA SER A 228 -4.77 7.58 6.97
C SER A 228 -4.44 8.37 5.73
N ARG A 229 -4.86 7.89 4.56
CA ARG A 229 -4.52 8.50 3.26
C ARG A 229 -5.47 8.03 2.18
N TRP A 230 -5.52 8.78 1.09
CA TRP A 230 -6.05 8.33 -0.19
C TRP A 230 -5.35 7.05 -0.65
N LEU A 231 -6.11 6.07 -1.14
CA LEU A 231 -5.60 4.74 -1.46
C LEU A 231 -4.64 4.82 -2.65
N SER A 232 -3.40 4.37 -2.43
CA SER A 232 -2.32 4.40 -3.42
C SER A 232 -1.32 3.25 -3.17
N ALA A 233 -0.36 3.09 -4.07
CA ALA A 233 0.77 2.16 -3.93
C ALA A 233 2.03 2.81 -3.32
N ASP A 234 1.95 4.02 -2.77
CA ASP A 234 3.12 4.79 -2.32
C ASP A 234 3.77 4.30 -1.01
N SER A 235 3.09 3.43 -0.25
CA SER A 235 3.54 2.99 1.07
C SER A 235 4.65 1.94 1.09
N GLY A 236 5.23 1.61 -0.07
CA GLY A 236 6.31 0.62 -0.24
C GLY A 236 5.86 -0.85 -0.12
N LYS A 237 4.74 -1.10 0.57
CA LYS A 237 4.03 -2.38 0.59
C LYS A 237 2.54 -2.18 0.31
N ILE A 238 1.92 -3.23 -0.23
CA ILE A 238 0.48 -3.33 -0.48
C ILE A 238 -0.09 -4.59 0.18
N GLY A 239 -1.34 -4.53 0.59
CA GLY A 239 -2.17 -5.71 0.82
C GLY A 239 -3.30 -5.82 -0.21
N PRO A 240 -4.34 -6.63 0.08
CA PRO A 240 -5.48 -6.81 -0.82
C PRO A 240 -6.34 -5.55 -0.96
N GLU A 241 -6.21 -4.57 -0.06
CA GLU A 241 -6.94 -3.30 -0.08
C GLU A 241 -6.78 -2.53 -1.38
N LEU A 242 -5.63 -2.65 -2.06
CA LEU A 242 -5.38 -1.87 -3.27
C LEU A 242 -6.26 -2.37 -4.42
N GLY A 243 -6.31 -3.67 -4.64
CA GLY A 243 -7.21 -4.29 -5.62
C GLY A 243 -8.69 -4.21 -5.20
N PHE A 244 -8.97 -4.48 -3.92
CA PHE A 244 -10.33 -4.45 -3.37
C PHE A 244 -10.94 -3.05 -3.45
N GLY A 245 -10.20 -2.03 -2.99
CA GLY A 245 -10.62 -0.65 -3.03
C GLY A 245 -10.77 -0.11 -4.45
N TYR A 246 -9.94 -0.54 -5.40
CA TYR A 246 -10.10 -0.17 -6.81
C TYR A 246 -11.46 -0.61 -7.38
N ILE A 247 -11.88 -1.86 -7.13
CA ILE A 247 -13.18 -2.35 -7.61
C ILE A 247 -14.33 -1.54 -7.00
N LEU A 248 -14.27 -1.27 -5.70
CA LEU A 248 -15.35 -0.58 -5.01
C LEU A 248 -15.41 0.91 -5.34
N GLY A 249 -14.27 1.58 -5.47
CA GLY A 249 -14.22 2.98 -5.90
C GLY A 249 -14.84 3.17 -7.28
N ASN A 250 -14.63 2.22 -8.20
CA ASN A 250 -15.27 2.28 -9.52
C ASN A 250 -16.78 1.98 -9.51
N HIS A 251 -17.33 1.46 -8.42
CA HIS A 251 -18.74 1.11 -8.31
C HIS A 251 -19.57 2.19 -7.63
N HIS A 252 -19.05 2.78 -6.55
CA HIS A 252 -19.79 3.78 -5.76
C HIS A 252 -19.64 5.16 -6.36
N GLU A 253 -20.72 5.93 -6.38
CA GLU A 253 -20.67 7.37 -6.69
C GLU A 253 -20.19 8.18 -5.47
N GLU A 254 -20.52 7.72 -4.26
CA GLU A 254 -19.96 8.25 -3.03
C GLU A 254 -18.55 7.71 -2.76
N PRO A 255 -17.71 8.45 -2.02
CA PRO A 255 -16.41 7.93 -1.62
C PRO A 255 -16.52 6.67 -0.75
N VAL A 256 -15.50 5.85 -0.85
CA VAL A 256 -15.35 4.58 -0.12
C VAL A 256 -14.29 4.72 0.96
N LEU A 257 -14.61 4.28 2.17
CA LEU A 257 -13.63 4.08 3.25
C LEU A 257 -13.28 2.60 3.36
N ILE A 258 -12.00 2.29 3.14
CA ILE A 258 -11.41 1.00 3.49
C ILE A 258 -10.82 1.10 4.90
N LEU A 259 -11.53 0.54 5.88
CA LEU A 259 -11.10 0.48 7.28
C LEU A 259 -10.44 -0.88 7.56
N LYS A 260 -9.11 -0.92 7.61
CA LYS A 260 -8.34 -2.15 7.83
C LYS A 260 -8.01 -2.33 9.31
N ALA A 261 -8.51 -3.41 9.91
CA ALA A 261 -8.28 -3.82 11.29
C ALA A 261 -7.75 -5.27 11.33
N SER A 262 -6.45 -5.42 11.09
CA SER A 262 -5.79 -6.73 10.93
C SER A 262 -4.50 -6.81 11.73
N GLN A 263 -4.10 -8.02 12.14
CA GLN A 263 -2.84 -8.22 12.86
C GLN A 263 -2.21 -9.59 12.57
N GLY A 264 -0.90 -9.62 12.31
CA GLY A 264 -0.16 -10.83 11.96
C GLY A 264 -0.08 -11.88 13.06
N ASN A 265 0.08 -13.15 12.68
CA ASN A 265 0.27 -14.30 13.60
C ASN A 265 -0.90 -14.48 14.60
N ARG A 266 -2.14 -14.60 14.10
CA ARG A 266 -3.36 -14.66 14.92
C ARG A 266 -4.33 -15.71 14.42
N SER A 267 -4.81 -16.60 15.30
CA SER A 267 -5.80 -17.63 14.98
C SER A 267 -7.23 -17.14 15.18
N LEU A 268 -8.17 -17.72 14.45
CA LEU A 268 -9.60 -17.57 14.73
C LEU A 268 -10.02 -18.42 15.95
N GLY A 269 -9.35 -19.56 16.15
CA GLY A 269 -9.57 -20.47 17.27
C GLY A 269 -9.26 -19.90 18.66
N TRP A 270 -8.45 -18.84 18.74
CA TRP A 270 -8.06 -18.24 20.02
C TRP A 270 -7.98 -16.72 19.96
N ASP A 271 -7.17 -16.13 19.07
CA ASP A 271 -6.88 -14.70 19.11
C ASP A 271 -8.06 -13.81 18.68
N PHE A 272 -8.68 -14.17 17.54
CA PHE A 272 -9.86 -13.52 16.97
C PHE A 272 -11.16 -14.18 17.42
N LEU A 273 -11.11 -15.01 18.47
CA LEU A 273 -12.27 -15.75 18.94
C LEU A 273 -13.40 -14.76 19.33
N PRO A 274 -14.58 -14.80 18.69
CA PRO A 274 -15.58 -13.76 18.91
C PRO A 274 -16.23 -13.86 20.31
N PRO A 275 -16.76 -12.74 20.85
CA PRO A 275 -17.51 -12.70 22.10
C PRO A 275 -18.56 -13.80 22.24
N GLY A 276 -18.67 -14.38 23.44
CA GLY A 276 -19.64 -15.43 23.75
C GLY A 276 -19.23 -16.86 23.33
N SER A 277 -18.10 -17.02 22.63
CA SER A 277 -17.53 -18.34 22.31
C SER A 277 -17.28 -19.16 23.57
N LYS A 278 -17.79 -20.39 23.61
CA LYS A 278 -17.67 -21.29 24.75
C LYS A 278 -16.44 -22.18 24.65
N GLN A 279 -15.89 -22.55 25.80
CA GLN A 279 -14.87 -23.58 25.90
C GLN A 279 -15.33 -24.88 25.24
N TYR A 280 -14.38 -25.68 24.77
CA TYR A 280 -14.68 -27.00 24.22
C TYR A 280 -13.54 -27.97 24.47
N GLU A 281 -13.87 -29.25 24.54
CA GLU A 281 -12.90 -30.33 24.66
C GLU A 281 -12.49 -30.82 23.27
N PHE A 282 -11.19 -31.04 23.08
CA PHE A 282 -10.64 -31.70 21.92
C PHE A 282 -9.32 -32.37 22.28
N ASP A 283 -9.19 -33.66 22.00
CA ASP A 283 -7.95 -34.44 22.17
C ASP A 283 -7.35 -34.33 23.59
N GLY A 284 -8.19 -34.57 24.61
CA GLY A 284 -7.78 -34.52 26.02
C GLY A 284 -7.50 -33.12 26.58
N LYS A 285 -7.66 -32.05 25.77
CA LYS A 285 -7.48 -30.65 26.19
C LYS A 285 -8.78 -29.88 26.20
N ILE A 286 -8.87 -28.91 27.09
CA ILE A 286 -9.90 -27.86 27.08
C ILE A 286 -9.32 -26.65 26.34
N TYR A 287 -10.04 -26.18 25.33
CA TYR A 287 -9.76 -24.97 24.59
C TYR A 287 -10.54 -23.81 25.19
N ALA A 288 -9.88 -22.67 25.38
CA ALA A 288 -10.47 -21.48 25.97
C ALA A 288 -11.69 -20.97 25.19
N GLY A 289 -12.75 -20.65 25.93
CA GLY A 289 -13.78 -19.72 25.49
C GLY A 289 -13.33 -18.26 25.59
N TYR A 290 -14.11 -17.36 25.02
CA TYR A 290 -13.81 -15.92 25.02
C TYR A 290 -13.54 -15.39 26.44
N LYS A 291 -12.52 -14.53 26.58
CA LYS A 291 -11.94 -14.01 27.85
C LYS A 291 -11.25 -15.04 28.76
N GLN A 292 -11.17 -16.32 28.39
CA GLN A 292 -10.40 -17.30 29.15
C GLN A 292 -8.93 -17.36 28.70
N SER A 293 -8.09 -17.90 29.57
CA SER A 293 -6.65 -18.07 29.36
C SER A 293 -6.16 -19.31 30.11
N PRO A 294 -5.12 -20.02 29.61
CA PRO A 294 -4.40 -19.84 28.34
C PRO A 294 -5.19 -20.40 27.15
N ASP A 295 -4.59 -20.49 25.95
CA ASP A 295 -5.23 -21.08 24.75
C ASP A 295 -5.86 -22.45 25.05
N THR A 296 -5.09 -23.34 25.68
CA THR A 296 -5.56 -24.67 26.08
C THR A 296 -4.91 -25.13 27.38
N TRP A 297 -5.57 -26.05 28.08
CA TRP A 297 -5.04 -26.77 29.24
C TRP A 297 -5.53 -28.22 29.24
N ASP A 298 -4.88 -29.09 30.01
CA ASP A 298 -5.25 -30.51 30.07
C ASP A 298 -6.58 -30.68 30.82
N LYS A 299 -7.42 -31.59 30.33
CA LYS A 299 -8.71 -31.87 30.97
C LYS A 299 -8.50 -32.33 32.41
N GLY A 300 -9.29 -31.77 33.33
CA GLY A 300 -9.20 -32.05 34.76
C GLY A 300 -8.13 -31.24 35.49
N THR A 301 -7.40 -30.35 34.81
CA THR A 301 -6.45 -29.43 35.43
C THR A 301 -7.01 -28.02 35.55
N GLU A 302 -6.51 -27.26 36.52
CA GLU A 302 -6.80 -25.83 36.65
C GLU A 302 -5.88 -25.02 35.71
N PRO A 303 -6.44 -24.16 34.83
CA PRO A 303 -5.63 -23.38 33.91
C PRO A 303 -4.81 -22.32 34.65
N LYS A 304 -3.56 -22.13 34.22
CA LYS A 304 -2.70 -21.01 34.66
C LYS A 304 -2.77 -19.88 33.63
N PRO A 305 -3.40 -18.74 33.95
CA PRO A 305 -3.52 -17.63 33.01
C PRO A 305 -2.17 -17.06 32.57
N ILE A 306 -2.12 -16.55 31.35
CA ILE A 306 -0.99 -15.79 30.79
C ILE A 306 -1.45 -14.36 30.51
N ASN A 307 -0.54 -13.46 30.15
CA ASN A 307 -0.89 -12.10 29.74
C ASN A 307 -1.47 -12.03 28.31
N TRP A 308 -2.43 -12.90 28.03
CA TRP A 308 -3.21 -12.99 26.81
C TRP A 308 -4.51 -13.73 27.12
N TYR A 309 -5.55 -13.54 26.30
CA TYR A 309 -6.82 -14.25 26.48
C TYR A 309 -7.48 -14.51 25.13
N ALA A 310 -8.37 -15.50 25.09
CA ALA A 310 -9.11 -15.81 23.88
C ALA A 310 -10.03 -14.64 23.49
N GLY A 311 -9.86 -14.12 22.27
CA GLY A 311 -10.55 -12.94 21.76
C GLY A 311 -9.81 -11.62 21.98
N LYS A 312 -8.60 -11.62 22.55
CA LYS A 312 -7.84 -10.37 22.74
C LYS A 312 -7.63 -9.61 21.42
N GLN A 313 -7.30 -10.31 20.33
CA GLN A 313 -7.10 -9.65 19.05
C GLN A 313 -8.41 -9.20 18.40
N TYR A 314 -9.50 -9.95 18.62
CA TYR A 314 -10.84 -9.49 18.26
C TYR A 314 -11.11 -8.12 18.89
N ASP A 315 -10.92 -8.02 20.21
CA ASP A 315 -11.19 -6.80 20.97
C ASP A 315 -10.31 -5.64 20.51
N ASP A 316 -9.01 -5.87 20.33
CA ASP A 316 -8.08 -4.84 19.90
C ASP A 316 -8.44 -4.33 18.48
N CYS A 317 -8.64 -5.23 17.50
CA CYS A 317 -8.94 -4.85 16.12
C CYS A 317 -10.32 -4.19 15.97
N PHE A 318 -11.38 -4.86 16.42
CA PHE A 318 -12.74 -4.37 16.19
C PHE A 318 -13.11 -3.25 17.16
N GLY A 319 -12.49 -3.19 18.35
CA GLY A 319 -12.55 -2.02 19.23
C GLY A 319 -11.91 -0.79 18.59
N ALA A 320 -10.73 -0.92 17.98
CA ALA A 320 -10.09 0.18 17.25
C ALA A 320 -10.91 0.65 16.04
N ALA A 321 -11.50 -0.28 15.28
CA ALA A 321 -12.40 0.05 14.18
C ALA A 321 -13.65 0.82 14.66
N LYS A 322 -14.31 0.34 15.73
CA LYS A 322 -15.43 1.06 16.36
C LYS A 322 -15.01 2.45 16.84
N LYS A 323 -13.82 2.60 17.43
CA LYS A 323 -13.32 3.92 17.87
C LYS A 323 -13.16 4.90 16.71
N VAL A 324 -12.64 4.46 15.56
CA VAL A 324 -12.55 5.30 14.35
C VAL A 324 -13.94 5.74 13.91
N LEU A 325 -14.89 4.81 13.82
CA LEU A 325 -16.24 5.08 13.34
C LEU A 325 -17.07 5.94 14.30
N ASN A 326 -16.94 5.75 15.61
CA ASN A 326 -17.60 6.57 16.62
C ASN A 326 -17.09 8.03 16.63
N ASN A 327 -15.87 8.27 16.14
CA ASN A 327 -15.26 9.59 16.02
C ASN A 327 -15.00 9.92 14.54
N PHE A 328 -15.99 9.64 13.69
CA PHE A 328 -15.85 9.70 12.24
C PHE A 328 -15.37 11.07 11.75
N ASP A 329 -16.04 12.14 12.16
CA ASP A 329 -15.74 13.51 11.73
C ASP A 329 -14.34 13.98 12.17
N GLU A 330 -13.88 13.53 13.34
CA GLU A 330 -12.52 13.82 13.83
C GLU A 330 -11.46 13.07 13.04
N ASN A 331 -11.73 11.82 12.66
CA ASN A 331 -10.81 11.02 11.86
C ASN A 331 -10.80 11.43 10.38
N PHE A 332 -11.91 11.96 9.87
CA PHE A 332 -12.12 12.31 8.47
C PHE A 332 -12.74 13.71 8.32
N PRO A 333 -12.00 14.79 8.68
CA PRO A 333 -12.54 16.15 8.67
C PRO A 333 -13.00 16.62 7.29
N HIS A 334 -12.43 16.07 6.21
CA HIS A 334 -12.84 16.34 4.84
C HIS A 334 -14.21 15.73 4.46
N TRP A 335 -14.78 14.87 5.31
CA TRP A 335 -16.14 14.31 5.18
C TRP A 335 -17.05 14.66 6.35
N LYS A 336 -16.68 15.67 7.16
CA LYS A 336 -17.41 16.08 8.36
C LYS A 336 -18.91 16.28 8.07
N GLY A 337 -19.75 15.68 8.91
CA GLY A 337 -21.21 15.79 8.83
C GLY A 337 -21.90 14.88 7.79
N ARG A 338 -21.15 14.13 6.97
CA ARG A 338 -21.74 13.19 5.99
C ARG A 338 -22.20 11.87 6.61
N GLY A 339 -21.56 11.45 7.71
CA GLY A 339 -21.76 10.12 8.29
C GLY A 339 -21.30 8.99 7.36
N TYR A 340 -21.69 7.76 7.69
CA TYR A 340 -21.27 6.57 6.95
C TYR A 340 -22.29 5.43 7.01
N VAL A 341 -22.15 4.47 6.07
CA VAL A 341 -22.89 3.20 6.06
C VAL A 341 -21.89 2.06 5.86
N ILE A 342 -21.93 1.05 6.75
CA ILE A 342 -21.12 -0.17 6.60
C ILE A 342 -21.79 -1.08 5.57
N LYS A 343 -21.14 -1.24 4.41
CA LYS A 343 -21.65 -2.01 3.27
C LYS A 343 -21.15 -3.45 3.28
N GLY A 344 -19.98 -3.70 3.87
CA GLY A 344 -19.45 -5.05 3.92
C GLY A 344 -18.19 -5.26 4.75
N PHE A 345 -17.85 -6.53 4.89
CA PHE A 345 -16.67 -7.04 5.58
C PHE A 345 -15.86 -7.92 4.63
N ALA A 346 -14.54 -7.86 4.75
CA ALA A 346 -13.63 -8.73 4.04
C ALA A 346 -12.70 -9.42 5.05
N TRP A 347 -12.66 -10.76 5.00
CA TRP A 347 -11.88 -11.59 5.91
C TRP A 347 -10.82 -12.38 5.14
N TRP A 348 -9.56 -12.27 5.54
CA TRP A 348 -8.49 -13.11 4.99
C TRP A 348 -7.55 -13.62 6.09
N GLN A 349 -7.80 -14.86 6.51
CA GLN A 349 -7.12 -15.50 7.62
C GLN A 349 -7.22 -17.02 7.50
N GLY A 350 -6.42 -17.74 8.29
CA GLY A 350 -6.58 -19.18 8.50
C GLY A 350 -5.25 -19.88 8.77
N ASP A 351 -4.14 -19.24 8.38
CA ASP A 351 -2.83 -19.88 8.42
C ASP A 351 -2.37 -20.15 9.86
N LYS A 352 -2.70 -19.29 10.82
CA LYS A 352 -2.34 -19.57 12.22
C LYS A 352 -3.09 -20.79 12.78
N ASP A 353 -4.35 -20.99 12.43
CA ASP A 353 -5.16 -22.13 12.88
C ASP A 353 -4.63 -23.46 12.34
N ARG A 354 -3.89 -23.47 11.22
CA ARG A 354 -3.38 -24.73 10.65
C ARG A 354 -2.35 -25.43 11.54
N TYR A 355 -1.72 -24.68 12.45
CA TYR A 355 -0.74 -25.21 13.41
C TYR A 355 -1.35 -25.81 14.67
N ASN A 356 -2.68 -25.72 14.83
CA ASN A 356 -3.40 -26.27 15.97
C ASN A 356 -4.63 -27.05 15.48
N SER A 357 -4.64 -28.36 15.70
CA SER A 357 -5.72 -29.24 15.23
C SER A 357 -7.08 -28.92 15.86
N GLY A 358 -7.12 -28.51 17.12
CA GLY A 358 -8.38 -28.10 17.76
C GLY A 358 -8.90 -26.78 17.22
N HIS A 359 -8.02 -25.83 16.86
CA HIS A 359 -8.42 -24.60 16.18
C HIS A 359 -8.97 -24.91 14.77
N ALA A 360 -8.22 -25.67 13.96
CA ALA A 360 -8.65 -26.06 12.61
C ALA A 360 -9.98 -26.82 12.61
N ASN A 361 -10.18 -27.74 13.57
CA ASN A 361 -11.42 -28.51 13.72
C ASN A 361 -12.64 -27.64 14.09
N ARG A 362 -12.41 -26.49 14.75
CA ARG A 362 -13.47 -25.56 15.17
C ARG A 362 -13.68 -24.40 14.19
N TYR A 363 -12.84 -24.29 13.15
CA TYR A 363 -12.77 -23.12 12.29
C TYR A 363 -14.11 -22.71 11.69
N GLU A 364 -14.87 -23.67 11.14
CA GLU A 364 -16.18 -23.41 10.52
C GLU A 364 -17.16 -22.76 11.52
N LYS A 365 -17.30 -23.36 12.71
CA LYS A 365 -18.21 -22.86 13.74
C LYS A 365 -17.80 -21.47 14.20
N ASN A 366 -16.50 -21.23 14.38
CA ASN A 366 -16.00 -19.92 14.79
C ASN A 366 -16.15 -18.87 13.68
N LEU A 367 -16.02 -19.24 12.41
CA LEU A 367 -16.19 -18.34 11.28
C LEU A 367 -17.66 -17.91 11.12
N VAL A 368 -18.59 -18.86 11.22
CA VAL A 368 -20.04 -18.55 11.26
C VAL A 368 -20.36 -17.59 12.41
N HIS A 369 -19.82 -17.87 13.60
CA HIS A 369 -20.00 -17.03 14.78
C HIS A 369 -19.41 -15.62 14.59
N LEU A 370 -18.22 -15.51 14.00
CA LEU A 370 -17.58 -14.23 13.68
C LEU A 370 -18.45 -13.39 12.74
N ILE A 371 -18.92 -13.97 11.63
CA ILE A 371 -19.75 -13.27 10.63
C ILE A 371 -20.98 -12.64 11.30
N ASN A 372 -21.71 -13.45 12.09
CA ASN A 372 -22.91 -12.99 12.77
C ASN A 372 -22.61 -11.94 13.85
N THR A 373 -21.52 -12.14 14.61
CA THR A 373 -21.12 -11.22 15.67
C THR A 373 -20.74 -9.85 15.11
N LEU A 374 -19.96 -9.81 14.02
CA LEU A 374 -19.56 -8.54 13.40
C LEU A 374 -20.76 -7.76 12.86
N ARG A 375 -21.70 -8.43 12.16
CA ARG A 375 -22.94 -7.79 11.71
C ARG A 375 -23.74 -7.20 12.87
N ASN A 376 -23.88 -7.93 13.96
CA ASN A 376 -24.61 -7.47 15.13
C ASN A 376 -23.92 -6.30 15.84
N GLU A 377 -22.62 -6.44 16.15
CA GLU A 377 -21.89 -5.44 16.93
C GLU A 377 -21.65 -4.12 16.18
N PHE A 378 -21.56 -4.17 14.86
CA PHE A 378 -21.48 -2.98 14.01
C PHE A 378 -22.86 -2.49 13.56
N LYS A 379 -23.95 -3.11 14.03
CA LYS A 379 -25.34 -2.75 13.70
C LYS A 379 -25.59 -2.71 12.18
N ALA A 380 -25.02 -3.68 11.47
CA ALA A 380 -25.02 -3.77 10.02
C ALA A 380 -25.49 -5.17 9.57
N PRO A 381 -26.77 -5.53 9.79
CA PRO A 381 -27.29 -6.87 9.50
C PRO A 381 -27.19 -7.26 8.02
N ASP A 382 -27.34 -6.28 7.12
CA ASP A 382 -27.31 -6.50 5.66
C ASP A 382 -25.92 -6.37 5.03
N ALA A 383 -24.89 -6.05 5.83
CA ALA A 383 -23.54 -5.91 5.33
C ALA A 383 -23.06 -7.24 4.74
N LYS A 384 -22.58 -7.17 3.50
CA LYS A 384 -22.09 -8.33 2.76
C LYS A 384 -20.76 -8.82 3.35
N PHE A 385 -20.45 -10.09 3.17
CA PHE A 385 -19.25 -10.68 3.77
C PHE A 385 -18.47 -11.48 2.72
N VAL A 386 -17.21 -11.13 2.50
CA VAL A 386 -16.33 -11.84 1.56
C VAL A 386 -15.16 -12.45 2.29
N ILE A 387 -14.86 -13.71 1.98
CA ILE A 387 -13.76 -14.48 2.56
C ILE A 387 -12.77 -14.85 1.48
N GLY A 388 -11.47 -14.66 1.73
CA GLY A 388 -10.41 -15.26 0.93
C GLY A 388 -9.91 -16.54 1.59
N THR A 389 -9.79 -17.64 0.83
CA THR A 389 -9.07 -18.83 1.32
C THR A 389 -7.55 -18.56 1.40
N LEU A 390 -6.77 -19.51 1.89
CA LEU A 390 -5.31 -19.42 1.86
C LEU A 390 -4.74 -19.83 0.50
N GLY A 391 -3.83 -19.00 -0.05
CA GLY A 391 -3.28 -19.21 -1.39
C GLY A 391 -2.45 -20.48 -1.53
N GLN A 392 -1.84 -20.98 -0.45
CA GLN A 392 -1.06 -22.22 -0.52
C GLN A 392 -1.93 -23.50 -0.58
N THR A 393 -3.21 -23.42 -0.22
CA THR A 393 -3.99 -24.63 0.06
C THR A 393 -4.81 -25.07 -1.15
N SER A 394 -4.37 -26.16 -1.79
CA SER A 394 -5.11 -26.78 -2.89
C SER A 394 -6.34 -27.57 -2.39
N ARG A 395 -7.38 -27.73 -3.22
CA ARG A 395 -8.56 -28.57 -2.90
C ARG A 395 -8.17 -30.04 -2.65
N GLY A 396 -7.06 -30.49 -3.22
CA GLY A 396 -6.51 -31.83 -3.07
C GLY A 396 -5.50 -31.98 -1.93
N THR A 397 -5.33 -30.98 -1.05
CA THR A 397 -4.31 -31.04 0.02
C THR A 397 -4.49 -32.27 0.91
N SER A 398 -3.38 -32.95 1.22
CA SER A 398 -3.32 -34.04 2.20
C SER A 398 -3.12 -33.52 3.63
N HIS A 399 -2.80 -32.23 3.82
CA HIS A 399 -2.64 -31.63 5.13
C HIS A 399 -4.00 -31.48 5.83
N LYS A 400 -4.24 -32.31 6.85
CA LYS A 400 -5.51 -32.41 7.57
C LYS A 400 -6.06 -31.05 8.03
N ASN A 401 -5.25 -30.24 8.72
CA ASN A 401 -5.71 -28.96 9.26
C ASN A 401 -6.02 -27.95 8.15
N GLU A 402 -5.19 -27.89 7.10
CA GLU A 402 -5.44 -27.01 5.96
C GLU A 402 -6.72 -27.42 5.21
N LYS A 403 -6.96 -28.73 5.06
CA LYS A 403 -8.20 -29.25 4.48
C LYS A 403 -9.42 -28.86 5.30
N LEU A 404 -9.36 -28.98 6.63
CA LEU A 404 -10.44 -28.57 7.53
C LEU A 404 -10.76 -27.08 7.39
N ILE A 405 -9.73 -26.24 7.37
CA ILE A 405 -9.88 -24.77 7.25
C ILE A 405 -10.42 -24.40 5.86
N LEU A 406 -9.89 -24.98 4.78
CA LEU A 406 -10.39 -24.74 3.42
C LEU A 406 -11.86 -25.13 3.30
N ASN A 407 -12.22 -26.33 3.77
CA ASN A 407 -13.59 -26.81 3.74
C ASN A 407 -14.52 -25.90 4.55
N ALA A 408 -14.09 -25.44 5.72
CA ALA A 408 -14.83 -24.51 6.55
C ALA A 408 -15.08 -23.17 5.84
N GLN A 409 -14.08 -22.62 5.16
CA GLN A 409 -14.20 -21.38 4.38
C GLN A 409 -15.15 -21.54 3.19
N LEU A 410 -15.08 -22.68 2.48
CA LEU A 410 -15.98 -22.96 1.37
C LEU A 410 -17.41 -23.25 1.83
N ALA A 411 -17.59 -23.83 3.02
CA ALA A 411 -18.91 -24.20 3.54
C ALA A 411 -19.79 -23.00 3.94
N VAL A 412 -19.18 -21.85 4.25
CA VAL A 412 -19.91 -20.62 4.59
C VAL A 412 -20.28 -19.77 3.37
N ASP A 413 -19.83 -20.15 2.17
CA ASP A 413 -20.27 -19.52 0.94
C ASP A 413 -21.79 -19.69 0.77
N GLY A 414 -22.49 -18.61 0.41
CA GLY A 414 -23.94 -18.61 0.27
C GLY A 414 -24.46 -19.57 -0.80
N GLU A 415 -23.67 -19.86 -1.83
CA GLU A 415 -24.00 -20.80 -2.90
C GLU A 415 -23.74 -22.26 -2.51
N ALA A 416 -22.98 -22.51 -1.43
CA ALA A 416 -22.80 -23.87 -0.90
C ALA A 416 -24.07 -24.44 -0.25
N GLY A 417 -25.05 -23.60 0.10
CA GLY A 417 -26.37 -24.00 0.60
C GLY A 417 -26.39 -24.57 2.03
N LYS A 418 -25.24 -24.76 2.69
CA LYS A 418 -25.16 -25.30 4.07
C LYS A 418 -25.77 -24.37 5.12
N TYR A 419 -25.67 -23.06 4.89
CA TYR A 419 -26.18 -22.01 5.78
C TYR A 419 -27.16 -21.13 5.02
N SER A 420 -28.46 -21.36 5.18
CA SER A 420 -29.51 -20.64 4.43
C SER A 420 -29.44 -19.12 4.65
N GLN A 421 -29.05 -18.66 5.84
CA GLN A 421 -28.90 -17.24 6.14
C GLN A 421 -27.76 -16.54 5.38
N PHE A 422 -26.87 -17.30 4.72
CA PHE A 422 -25.72 -16.77 3.97
C PHE A 422 -25.99 -16.64 2.47
N LYS A 423 -27.07 -17.22 1.95
CA LYS A 423 -27.46 -17.11 0.54
C LYS A 423 -27.58 -15.64 0.12
N GLY A 424 -26.86 -15.25 -0.94
CA GLY A 424 -26.82 -13.86 -1.46
C GLY A 424 -26.16 -12.82 -0.54
N ASN A 425 -25.53 -13.24 0.56
CA ASN A 425 -24.97 -12.35 1.59
C ASN A 425 -23.53 -12.67 2.00
N VAL A 426 -23.04 -13.89 1.75
CA VAL A 426 -21.66 -14.31 2.03
C VAL A 426 -21.08 -15.01 0.81
N SER A 427 -19.83 -14.72 0.47
CA SER A 427 -19.11 -15.40 -0.61
C SER A 427 -17.66 -15.68 -0.23
N THR A 428 -17.14 -16.80 -0.70
CA THR A 428 -15.77 -17.25 -0.50
C THR A 428 -15.02 -17.31 -1.83
N VAL A 429 -13.94 -16.54 -1.94
CA VAL A 429 -13.00 -16.57 -3.05
C VAL A 429 -11.97 -17.67 -2.79
N TYR A 430 -11.94 -18.66 -3.67
CA TYR A 430 -10.89 -19.68 -3.68
C TYR A 430 -9.60 -19.11 -4.28
N THR A 431 -8.62 -18.81 -3.43
CA THR A 431 -7.44 -18.00 -3.77
C THR A 431 -6.24 -18.80 -4.29
N HIS A 432 -6.24 -20.13 -4.19
CA HIS A 432 -5.10 -20.95 -4.60
C HIS A 432 -4.64 -20.70 -6.04
N PRO A 433 -5.53 -20.59 -7.05
CA PRO A 433 -5.13 -20.33 -8.43
C PRO A 433 -4.60 -18.89 -8.66
N LEU A 434 -4.88 -17.97 -7.74
CA LEU A 434 -4.48 -16.57 -7.83
C LEU A 434 -3.12 -16.31 -7.17
N SER A 435 -2.70 -17.21 -6.28
CA SER A 435 -1.47 -17.05 -5.50
C SER A 435 -0.23 -17.37 -6.33
N GLN A 436 0.63 -16.39 -6.49
CA GLN A 436 1.91 -16.52 -7.16
C GLN A 436 2.98 -17.06 -6.20
N GLY A 437 2.91 -18.36 -5.92
CA GLY A 437 3.87 -19.09 -5.11
C GLY A 437 3.97 -18.64 -3.64
N GLY A 438 4.89 -19.28 -2.90
CA GLY A 438 5.06 -19.07 -1.46
C GLY A 438 3.85 -19.53 -0.63
N ALA A 439 3.91 -19.30 0.67
CA ALA A 439 2.81 -19.62 1.58
C ALA A 439 2.45 -18.42 2.45
N SER A 440 1.26 -18.45 3.07
CA SER A 440 0.80 -17.38 3.93
C SER A 440 1.79 -17.05 5.08
N ASN A 441 2.42 -18.05 5.68
CA ASN A 441 3.44 -17.84 6.72
C ASN A 441 4.68 -17.08 6.21
N SER A 442 5.09 -17.25 4.94
CA SER A 442 6.13 -16.45 4.28
C SER A 442 5.59 -15.19 3.58
N HIS A 443 4.31 -14.89 3.79
CA HIS A 443 3.59 -13.75 3.22
C HIS A 443 3.62 -13.76 1.69
N TYR A 444 3.54 -14.97 1.11
CA TYR A 444 3.65 -15.22 -0.33
C TYR A 444 4.95 -14.65 -0.91
N ASN A 445 6.03 -14.68 -0.13
CA ASN A 445 7.35 -14.11 -0.45
C ASN A 445 7.34 -12.61 -0.79
N GLY A 446 6.29 -11.90 -0.37
CA GLY A 446 6.05 -10.51 -0.73
C GLY A 446 5.67 -10.31 -2.20
N ASN A 447 5.13 -11.33 -2.86
CA ASN A 447 4.66 -11.23 -4.25
C ASN A 447 3.42 -10.34 -4.33
N ALA A 448 3.55 -9.17 -4.96
CA ALA A 448 2.48 -8.18 -5.13
C ALA A 448 1.33 -8.68 -6.00
N GLN A 449 1.59 -9.55 -6.98
CA GLN A 449 0.53 -10.10 -7.83
C GLN A 449 -0.47 -10.91 -6.99
N THR A 450 0.01 -11.73 -6.05
CA THR A 450 -0.88 -12.46 -5.12
C THR A 450 -1.85 -11.53 -4.39
N TYR A 451 -1.36 -10.41 -3.84
CA TYR A 451 -2.21 -9.46 -3.12
C TYR A 451 -3.16 -8.71 -4.05
N MET A 452 -2.69 -8.30 -5.23
CA MET A 452 -3.52 -7.61 -6.22
C MET A 452 -4.63 -8.52 -6.75
N ASP A 453 -4.31 -9.72 -7.22
CA ASP A 453 -5.27 -10.64 -7.82
C ASP A 453 -6.31 -11.11 -6.80
N ILE A 454 -5.89 -11.40 -5.56
CA ILE A 454 -6.81 -11.76 -4.48
C ILE A 454 -7.67 -10.56 -4.06
N GLY A 455 -7.09 -9.37 -3.93
CA GLY A 455 -7.84 -8.15 -3.64
C GLY A 455 -8.89 -7.83 -4.69
N LEU A 456 -8.53 -7.94 -5.97
CA LEU A 456 -9.46 -7.78 -7.10
C LEU A 456 -10.57 -8.84 -7.09
N ALA A 457 -10.23 -10.10 -6.85
CA ALA A 457 -11.21 -11.18 -6.79
C ALA A 457 -12.18 -11.01 -5.61
N MET A 458 -11.68 -10.62 -4.43
CA MET A 458 -12.51 -10.29 -3.27
C MET A 458 -13.39 -9.06 -3.53
N GLY A 459 -12.85 -8.04 -4.19
CA GLY A 459 -13.61 -6.83 -4.57
C GLY A 459 -14.74 -7.16 -5.54
N LYS A 460 -14.47 -7.99 -6.57
CA LYS A 460 -15.50 -8.46 -7.51
C LYS A 460 -16.57 -9.31 -6.84
N SER A 461 -16.17 -10.22 -5.93
CA SER A 461 -17.11 -11.01 -5.13
C SER A 461 -17.99 -10.10 -4.26
N MET A 462 -17.42 -9.07 -3.63
CA MET A 462 -18.17 -8.07 -2.86
C MET A 462 -19.17 -7.31 -3.75
N LEU A 463 -18.72 -6.86 -4.92
CA LEU A 463 -19.55 -6.16 -5.90
C LEU A 463 -20.76 -7.00 -6.34
N ASN A 464 -20.54 -8.28 -6.65
CA ASN A 464 -21.62 -9.20 -7.03
C ASN A 464 -22.66 -9.35 -5.91
N LEU A 465 -22.21 -9.46 -4.65
CA LEU A 465 -23.12 -9.54 -3.49
C LEU A 465 -23.93 -8.25 -3.29
N LEU A 466 -23.41 -7.10 -3.70
CA LEU A 466 -24.11 -5.81 -3.67
C LEU A 466 -25.08 -5.62 -4.85
N GLY A 467 -25.14 -6.57 -5.79
CA GLY A 467 -25.95 -6.47 -7.00
C GLY A 467 -25.34 -5.56 -8.07
N GLY A 468 -24.05 -5.22 -7.95
CA GLY A 468 -23.32 -4.51 -9.00
C GLY A 468 -23.08 -5.39 -10.22
N LYS A 469 -23.04 -4.76 -11.40
CA LYS A 469 -22.69 -5.42 -12.68
C LYS A 469 -21.27 -5.09 -13.08
#